data_AF-A0A967GVH7-F1
#
_entry.id   AF-A0A967GVH7-F1
#
_cell.length_a   1.000
_cell.length_b   1.000
_cell.length_c   1.000
_cell.angle_alpha   90.00
_cell.angle_beta   90.00
_cell.angle_gamma   90.00
#
_symmetry.space_group_name_H-M   'P 1'
#
loop_
_entity.id
_entity.type
_entity.pdbx_description
1 polymer ?
#
loop_
_entity_poly.entity_id
_entity_poly.type
_entity_poly.pdbx_seq_one_letter_code
_entity_poly.pdbx_strand_id
1 'polypeptide(L)'
;MFPPPKAGPGGTANRFVEKVWESPGRYAYGIPLGAKQPSPAVSLKGLMRVHVMNLEAAGEPLLVTFSPGGKRAQAFDREQDGRSLRFENAGDGRMVDLATRSTWDVVTGECQEGTLKGRQLTPRAGTLSYRETWRSFFPKGKIEP
;
A
#
# COMPACT_ATOMS: atom_id res chain seq x y z
N MET A 1 4.45 -18.56 -8.13
CA MET A 1 2.97 -18.57 -8.13
C MET A 1 2.54 -18.82 -6.69
N PHE A 2 1.96 -17.82 -6.01
CA PHE A 2 1.40 -18.05 -4.68
C PHE A 2 0.19 -18.97 -4.83
N PRO A 3 0.04 -20.05 -4.03
CA PRO A 3 -1.22 -20.76 -4.02
C PRO A 3 -2.28 -19.81 -3.46
N PRO A 4 -3.39 -19.57 -4.16
CA PRO A 4 -4.52 -18.91 -3.53
C PRO A 4 -4.94 -19.74 -2.32
N PRO A 5 -5.40 -19.11 -1.22
CA PRO A 5 -6.07 -19.86 -0.17
C PRO A 5 -7.21 -20.65 -0.82
N LYS A 6 -7.27 -21.97 -0.56
CA LYS A 6 -8.32 -22.83 -1.11
C LYS A 6 -9.68 -22.24 -0.74
N ALA A 7 -10.45 -21.85 -1.75
CA ALA A 7 -11.83 -21.44 -1.60
C ALA A 7 -12.65 -22.66 -1.17
N GLY A 8 -12.90 -22.78 0.13
CA GLY A 8 -14.01 -23.57 0.67
C GLY A 8 -15.28 -22.73 0.65
N PRO A 9 -16.48 -23.35 0.66
CA PRO A 9 -17.74 -22.64 0.45
C PRO A 9 -17.95 -21.60 1.56
N GLY A 10 -17.93 -20.32 1.18
CA GLY A 10 -18.51 -19.19 1.92
C GLY A 10 -17.94 -18.74 3.27
N GLY A 11 -16.99 -19.45 3.90
CA GLY A 11 -16.67 -19.19 5.33
C GLY A 11 -15.32 -18.55 5.65
N THR A 12 -14.24 -18.89 4.94
CA THR A 12 -12.86 -18.63 5.42
C THR A 12 -12.28 -17.29 4.99
N ALA A 13 -12.59 -16.83 3.77
CA ALA A 13 -12.10 -15.54 3.28
C ALA A 13 -12.68 -14.36 4.09
N ASN A 14 -13.99 -14.42 4.40
CA ASN A 14 -14.67 -13.37 5.18
C ASN A 14 -14.11 -13.28 6.60
N ARG A 15 -13.89 -14.44 7.24
CA ARG A 15 -13.34 -14.54 8.60
C ARG A 15 -11.89 -14.08 8.70
N PHE A 16 -11.12 -14.19 7.62
CA PHE A 16 -9.76 -13.63 7.55
C PHE A 16 -9.79 -12.11 7.44
N VAL A 17 -10.64 -11.55 6.58
CA VAL A 17 -10.80 -10.10 6.42
C VAL A 17 -11.28 -9.45 7.71
N GLU A 18 -12.25 -10.03 8.43
CA GLU A 18 -12.70 -9.52 9.73
C GLU A 18 -11.56 -9.48 10.76
N LYS A 19 -10.82 -10.59 10.92
CA LYS A 19 -9.72 -10.68 11.90
C LYS A 19 -8.56 -9.72 11.65
N VAL A 20 -8.31 -9.36 10.39
CA VAL A 20 -7.29 -8.36 10.04
C VAL A 20 -7.57 -7.02 10.71
N TRP A 21 -8.85 -6.62 10.73
CA TRP A 21 -9.27 -5.34 11.31
C TRP A 21 -9.39 -5.38 12.83
N GLU A 22 -9.58 -6.56 13.43
CA GLU A 22 -9.57 -6.76 14.88
C GLU A 22 -8.17 -6.71 15.48
N SER A 23 -7.14 -7.13 14.74
CA SER A 23 -5.76 -7.23 15.23
C SER A 23 -4.73 -6.72 14.20
N PRO A 24 -4.83 -5.47 13.72
CA PRO A 24 -4.02 -4.96 12.60
C PRO A 24 -2.51 -4.93 12.91
N GLY A 25 -2.12 -4.96 14.19
CA GLY A 25 -0.71 -5.03 14.60
C GLY A 25 0.00 -6.34 14.21
N ARG A 26 -0.75 -7.41 13.92
CA ARG A 26 -0.19 -8.70 13.47
C ARG A 26 0.08 -8.75 11.96
N TYR A 27 -0.45 -7.78 11.21
CA TYR A 27 -0.45 -7.79 9.75
C TYR A 27 0.44 -6.68 9.16
N ALA A 28 0.89 -6.93 7.94
CA ALA A 28 1.52 -5.95 7.09
C ALA A 28 0.97 -6.04 5.67
N TYR A 29 1.03 -4.90 4.97
CA TYR A 29 0.78 -4.82 3.55
C TYR A 29 2.13 -4.93 2.82
N GLY A 30 2.38 -6.08 2.21
CA GLY A 30 3.60 -6.39 1.49
C GLY A 30 3.53 -6.01 0.02
N ILE A 31 4.66 -5.54 -0.52
CA ILE A 31 4.80 -5.11 -1.92
C ILE A 31 5.86 -6.01 -2.56
N PRO A 32 5.45 -7.04 -3.32
CA PRO A 32 6.41 -7.93 -3.98
C PRO A 32 7.10 -7.20 -5.15
N LEU A 33 8.44 -7.16 -5.11
CA LEU A 33 9.27 -6.63 -6.21
C LEU A 33 9.89 -7.76 -7.06
N GLY A 34 9.58 -9.02 -6.74
CA GLY A 34 10.10 -10.20 -7.40
C GLY A 34 10.86 -11.13 -6.45
N ALA A 35 11.00 -12.39 -6.84
CA ALA A 35 11.45 -13.48 -5.96
C ALA A 35 12.84 -13.29 -5.32
N LYS A 36 13.71 -12.47 -5.92
CA LYS A 36 15.07 -12.20 -5.42
C LYS A 36 15.27 -10.79 -4.89
N GLN A 37 14.26 -9.93 -5.01
CA GLN A 37 14.35 -8.52 -4.60
C GLN A 37 13.94 -8.36 -3.14
N PRO A 38 14.56 -7.43 -2.39
CA PRO A 38 14.16 -7.09 -1.04
C PRO A 38 12.76 -6.42 -1.05
N SER A 39 11.72 -7.25 -1.00
CA SER A 39 10.32 -6.81 -1.11
C SER A 39 9.87 -6.17 0.21
N PRO A 40 9.55 -4.86 0.24
CA PRO A 40 9.18 -4.17 1.47
C PRO A 40 7.76 -4.53 1.90
N ALA A 41 7.42 -4.17 3.13
CA ALA A 41 6.05 -4.12 3.60
C ALA A 41 5.83 -2.93 4.54
N VAL A 42 4.57 -2.60 4.79
CA VAL A 42 4.16 -1.60 5.77
C VAL A 42 3.31 -2.26 6.83
N SER A 43 3.58 -1.96 8.10
CA SER A 43 2.70 -2.25 9.23
C SER A 43 1.27 -1.83 8.94
N LEU A 44 0.32 -2.77 9.02
CA LEU A 44 -1.07 -2.40 8.76
C LEU A 44 -1.58 -1.41 9.83
N LYS A 45 -1.22 -1.62 11.10
CA LYS A 45 -1.54 -0.68 12.19
C LYS A 45 -0.93 0.71 11.94
N GLY A 46 0.31 0.77 11.48
CA GLY A 46 0.98 2.03 11.17
C GLY A 46 0.32 2.75 10.00
N LEU A 47 0.05 2.01 8.93
CA LEU A 47 -0.63 2.50 7.74
C LEU A 47 -2.04 3.02 8.06
N MET A 48 -2.82 2.31 8.89
CA MET A 48 -4.15 2.77 9.34
C MET A 48 -4.10 4.08 10.15
N ARG A 49 -2.95 4.41 10.76
CA ARG A 49 -2.77 5.66 11.50
C ARG A 49 -2.41 6.81 10.57
N VAL A 50 -1.47 6.60 9.65
CA VAL A 50 -0.92 7.68 8.81
C VAL A 50 -1.61 7.83 7.46
N HIS A 51 -2.31 6.79 7.00
CA HIS A 51 -3.05 6.66 5.73
C HIS A 51 -2.24 6.76 4.45
N VAL A 52 -1.12 7.47 4.46
CA VAL A 52 -0.23 7.67 3.32
C VAL A 52 1.20 7.43 3.79
N MET A 53 1.89 6.51 3.13
CA MET A 53 3.29 6.20 3.42
C MET A 53 4.11 6.18 2.13
N ASN A 54 5.10 7.06 2.05
CA ASN A 54 6.10 7.08 0.99
C ASN A 54 7.24 6.13 1.36
N LEU A 55 7.70 5.35 0.39
CA LEU A 55 8.69 4.29 0.57
C LEU A 55 9.75 4.36 -0.52
N GLU A 56 10.94 3.86 -0.18
CA GLU A 56 12.03 3.60 -1.10
C GLU A 56 12.49 2.16 -0.89
N ALA A 57 12.39 1.32 -1.92
CA ALA A 57 12.84 -0.06 -1.83
C ALA A 57 13.36 -0.56 -3.17
N ALA A 58 14.53 -1.20 -3.16
CA ALA A 58 15.22 -1.67 -4.37
C ALA A 58 15.43 -0.57 -5.45
N GLY A 59 15.50 0.71 -5.04
CA GLY A 59 15.61 1.85 -5.95
C GLY A 59 14.28 2.28 -6.58
N GLU A 60 13.17 1.68 -6.16
CA GLU A 60 11.83 2.02 -6.64
C GLU A 60 11.12 2.95 -5.66
N PRO A 61 10.60 4.11 -6.14
CA PRO A 61 9.84 5.03 -5.33
C PRO A 61 8.40 4.53 -5.21
N LEU A 62 8.04 4.02 -4.03
CA LEU A 62 6.74 3.39 -3.80
C LEU A 62 5.87 4.23 -2.89
N LEU A 63 4.57 4.11 -3.05
CA LEU A 63 3.57 4.72 -2.19
C LEU A 63 2.61 3.64 -1.70
N VAL A 64 2.29 3.65 -0.41
CA VAL A 64 1.22 2.82 0.15
C VAL A 64 0.17 3.72 0.77
N THR A 65 -1.08 3.48 0.40
CA THR A 65 -2.23 4.23 0.91
C THR A 65 -3.19 3.32 1.66
N PHE A 66 -3.98 3.90 2.55
CA PHE A 66 -5.10 3.26 3.21
C PHE A 66 -6.33 4.15 3.20
N SER A 67 -7.45 3.60 2.74
CA SER A 67 -8.77 4.25 2.79
C SER A 67 -9.57 3.71 3.98
N PRO A 68 -9.95 4.54 4.97
CA PRO A 68 -10.72 4.11 6.13
C PRO A 68 -12.11 3.61 5.79
N GLY A 69 -12.83 4.34 4.93
CA GLY A 69 -14.20 3.99 4.56
C GLY A 69 -14.30 2.67 3.81
N GLY A 70 -13.32 2.40 2.93
CA GLY A 70 -13.26 1.14 2.18
C GLY A 70 -12.47 0.02 2.88
N LYS A 71 -11.81 0.30 4.01
CA LYS A 71 -10.84 -0.59 4.68
C LYS A 71 -9.89 -1.26 3.67
N ARG A 72 -9.29 -0.46 2.80
CA ARG A 72 -8.47 -0.97 1.69
C ARG A 72 -7.10 -0.32 1.72
N ALA A 73 -6.07 -1.16 1.59
CA ALA A 73 -4.71 -0.71 1.34
C ALA A 73 -4.35 -0.89 -0.15
N GLN A 74 -3.59 0.04 -0.70
CA GLN A 74 -3.08 -0.01 -2.08
C GLN A 74 -1.64 0.40 -2.15
N ALA A 75 -0.91 -0.13 -3.14
CA ALA A 75 0.42 0.32 -3.49
C ALA A 75 0.45 0.92 -4.89
N PHE A 76 1.30 1.93 -5.06
CA PHE A 76 1.54 2.60 -6.33
C PHE A 76 3.04 2.85 -6.51
N ASP A 77 3.44 2.97 -7.77
CA ASP A 77 4.65 3.69 -8.15
C ASP A 77 4.35 5.19 -8.04
N ARG A 78 5.18 5.93 -7.30
CA ARG A 78 5.00 7.37 -7.10
C ARG A 78 5.82 8.20 -8.09
N GLU A 79 6.46 7.58 -9.07
CA GLU A 79 7.09 8.27 -10.17
C GLU A 79 6.04 8.80 -11.16
N GLN A 80 6.20 10.05 -11.56
CA GLN A 80 5.44 10.69 -12.63
C GLN A 80 6.42 11.50 -13.48
N ASP A 81 6.43 11.24 -14.79
CA ASP A 81 7.27 11.95 -15.77
C ASP A 81 8.75 12.06 -15.32
N GLY A 82 9.31 10.96 -14.78
CA GLY A 82 10.71 10.89 -14.32
C GLY A 82 10.99 11.57 -12.97
N ARG A 83 9.95 11.95 -12.21
CA ARG A 83 10.07 12.56 -10.88
C ARG A 83 9.33 11.74 -9.84
N SER A 84 10.00 11.41 -8.74
CA SER A 84 9.38 10.72 -7.62
C SER A 84 8.60 11.70 -6.74
N LEU A 85 7.27 11.72 -6.85
CA LEU A 85 6.38 12.59 -6.09
C LEU A 85 6.28 12.16 -4.63
N ARG A 86 6.32 13.10 -3.68
CA ARG A 86 6.14 12.84 -2.25
C ARG A 86 4.76 13.30 -1.81
N PHE A 87 4.05 12.44 -1.09
CA PHE A 87 2.66 12.67 -0.71
C PHE A 87 2.48 12.87 0.80
N GLU A 88 1.48 13.66 1.17
CA GLU A 88 0.96 13.78 2.53
C GLU A 88 -0.53 13.44 2.54
N ASN A 89 -1.00 12.88 3.66
CA ASN A 89 -2.42 12.64 3.87
C ASN A 89 -3.16 13.98 3.99
N ALA A 90 -4.21 14.15 3.18
CA ALA A 90 -5.04 15.34 3.17
C ALA A 90 -6.45 15.09 3.77
N GLY A 91 -6.71 13.90 4.31
CA GLY A 91 -8.01 13.52 4.87
C GLY A 91 -9.03 13.14 3.79
N ASP A 92 -10.17 12.59 4.22
CA ASP A 92 -11.32 12.26 3.35
C ASP A 92 -11.00 11.42 2.11
N GLY A 93 -10.03 10.50 2.21
CA GLY A 93 -9.60 9.69 1.08
C GLY A 93 -8.76 10.45 0.04
N ARG A 94 -8.20 11.61 0.41
CA ARG A 94 -7.33 12.42 -0.43
C ARG A 94 -5.90 12.47 0.10
N MET A 95 -4.96 12.67 -0.81
CA MET A 95 -3.57 12.96 -0.53
C MET A 95 -3.10 14.12 -1.41
N VAL A 96 -2.08 14.84 -0.96
CA VAL A 96 -1.52 15.98 -1.69
C VAL A 96 -0.06 15.70 -2.00
N ASP A 97 0.38 15.94 -3.24
CA ASP A 97 1.81 15.90 -3.55
C ASP A 97 2.48 17.22 -3.11
N LEU A 98 3.66 17.12 -2.51
CA LEU A 98 4.34 18.27 -1.92
C LEU A 98 4.97 19.22 -2.94
N ALA A 99 5.28 18.73 -4.14
CA ALA A 99 5.98 19.50 -5.15
C ALA A 99 5.05 20.47 -5.90
N THR A 100 3.86 20.00 -6.27
CA THR A 100 2.91 20.75 -7.09
C THR A 100 1.64 21.12 -6.34
N ARG A 101 1.43 20.55 -5.14
CA ARG A 101 0.21 20.73 -4.34
C ARG A 101 -1.05 20.24 -5.06
N SER A 102 -0.90 19.31 -6.00
CA SER A 102 -2.05 18.68 -6.65
C SER A 102 -2.69 17.67 -5.69
N THR A 103 -4.01 17.51 -5.79
CA THR A 103 -4.80 16.63 -4.93
C THR A 103 -5.09 15.33 -5.66
N TRP A 104 -4.90 14.21 -4.97
CA TRP A 104 -5.00 12.86 -5.50
C TRP A 104 -5.92 11.99 -4.65
N ASP A 105 -6.62 11.06 -5.29
CA ASP A 105 -7.45 10.06 -4.64
C ASP A 105 -6.58 8.91 -4.10
N VAL A 106 -6.74 8.56 -2.82
CA VAL A 106 -5.92 7.51 -2.20
C VAL A 106 -6.27 6.10 -2.69
N VAL A 107 -7.46 5.90 -3.24
CA VAL A 107 -7.95 4.60 -3.71
C VAL A 107 -7.59 4.41 -5.17
N THR A 108 -7.86 5.38 -6.04
CA THR A 108 -7.57 5.21 -7.46
C THR A 108 -6.13 5.56 -7.78
N GLY A 109 -5.51 6.50 -7.04
CA GLY A 109 -4.23 7.09 -7.41
C GLY A 109 -4.34 8.13 -8.53
N GLU A 110 -5.56 8.59 -8.82
CA GLU A 110 -5.82 9.63 -9.83
C GLU A 110 -5.66 11.03 -9.22
N CYS A 111 -5.04 11.94 -9.96
CA CYS A 111 -4.99 13.34 -9.61
C CYS A 111 -6.31 14.03 -9.98
N GLN A 112 -7.06 14.48 -8.99
CA GLN A 112 -8.39 15.08 -9.17
C GLN A 112 -8.33 16.60 -9.40
N GLU A 113 -7.32 17.26 -8.82
CA GLU A 113 -7.19 18.72 -8.82
C GLU A 113 -5.72 19.15 -8.91
N GLY A 114 -5.46 20.36 -9.41
CA GLY A 114 -4.12 20.92 -9.53
C GLY A 114 -3.48 20.73 -10.90
N THR A 115 -2.18 21.00 -10.99
CA THR A 115 -1.43 21.02 -12.26
C THR A 115 -1.29 19.65 -12.90
N LEU A 116 -1.40 18.58 -12.09
CA LEU A 116 -1.29 17.20 -12.56
C LEU A 116 -2.66 16.53 -12.78
N LYS A 117 -3.76 17.29 -12.79
CA LYS A 117 -5.12 16.76 -12.93
C LYS A 117 -5.25 15.79 -14.13
N GLY A 118 -5.91 14.65 -13.89
CA GLY A 118 -6.10 13.57 -14.85
C GLY A 118 -4.91 12.62 -15.00
N ARG A 119 -3.77 12.91 -14.35
CA ARG A 119 -2.68 11.93 -14.23
C ARG A 119 -3.06 10.82 -13.25
N GLN A 120 -2.43 9.67 -13.44
CA GLN A 120 -2.74 8.44 -12.74
C GLN A 120 -1.43 7.79 -12.28
N LEU A 121 -1.31 7.53 -10.99
CA LEU A 121 -0.20 6.74 -10.46
C LEU A 121 -0.30 5.29 -10.96
N THR A 122 0.85 4.66 -11.22
CA THR A 122 0.89 3.27 -11.69
C THR A 122 0.62 2.32 -10.53
N PRO A 123 -0.45 1.50 -10.58
CA PRO A 123 -0.74 0.55 -9.50
C PRO A 123 0.35 -0.51 -9.37
N ARG A 124 0.66 -0.89 -8.13
CA ARG A 124 1.58 -1.99 -7.81
C ARG A 124 0.83 -3.12 -7.13
N ALA A 125 1.27 -4.35 -7.41
CA ALA A 125 0.78 -5.50 -6.67
C ALA A 125 1.08 -5.30 -5.18
N GLY A 126 0.11 -5.63 -4.34
CA GLY A 126 0.27 -5.62 -2.90
C GLY A 126 -0.63 -6.66 -2.25
N THR A 127 -0.22 -7.14 -1.08
CA THR A 127 -0.91 -8.24 -0.40
C THR A 127 -0.88 -8.09 1.12
N LEU A 128 -1.98 -8.44 1.77
CA LEU A 128 -2.02 -8.52 3.23
C LEU A 128 -1.43 -9.86 3.67
N SER A 129 -0.50 -9.80 4.61
CA SER A 129 0.14 -10.97 5.20
C SER A 129 0.38 -10.78 6.68
N TYR A 130 0.54 -11.88 7.41
CA TYR A 130 1.12 -11.81 8.75
C TYR A 130 2.54 -11.25 8.65
N ARG A 131 2.89 -10.33 9.55
CA ARG A 131 4.21 -9.68 9.55
C ARG A 131 5.35 -10.69 9.62
N GLU A 132 5.17 -11.71 10.44
CA GLU A 132 6.15 -12.77 10.65
C GLU A 132 6.32 -13.62 9.39
N THR A 133 5.22 -14.02 8.75
CA THR A 133 5.26 -14.75 7.48
C THR A 133 5.95 -13.93 6.40
N TRP A 134 5.60 -12.64 6.24
CA TRP A 134 6.26 -11.78 5.25
C TRP A 134 7.77 -11.69 5.48
N ARG A 135 8.19 -11.50 6.75
CA ARG A 135 9.61 -11.45 7.12
C ARG A 135 10.35 -12.75 6.80
N SER A 136 9.72 -13.90 6.98
CA SER A 136 10.33 -15.20 6.63
C SER A 136 10.53 -15.37 5.13
N PHE A 137 9.59 -14.91 4.29
CA PHE A 137 9.73 -14.97 2.84
C PHE A 137 10.69 -13.92 2.27
N PHE A 138 10.73 -12.72 2.86
CA PHE A 138 11.55 -11.59 2.41
C PHE A 138 12.42 -11.05 3.55
N PRO A 139 13.42 -11.81 4.02
CA PRO A 139 14.22 -11.44 5.21
C PRO A 139 15.07 -10.18 5.00
N LYS A 140 15.38 -9.83 3.75
CA LYS A 140 16.09 -8.60 3.37
C LYS A 140 15.15 -7.41 3.13
N GLY A 141 13.84 -7.65 3.05
CA GLY A 141 12.83 -6.62 2.89
C GLY A 141 12.55 -5.93 4.23
N LYS A 142 12.49 -4.60 4.23
CA LYS A 142 12.11 -3.84 5.42
C LYS A 142 10.59 -3.91 5.64
N ILE A 143 10.17 -3.92 6.91
CA ILE A 143 8.78 -3.72 7.28
C ILE A 143 8.70 -2.37 7.98
N GLU A 144 8.19 -1.36 7.28
CA GLU A 144 8.02 -0.01 7.82
C GLU A 144 6.92 0.03 8.90
N PRO A 145 7.03 0.94 9.89
CA PRO A 145 6.23 0.93 11.11
C PRO A 145 4.76 1.37 10.97
#